data_AF-A0A1D2ACX7-F1
#
_entry.id   AF-A0A1D2ACX7-F1
#
_cell.length_a   1.000
_cell.length_b   1.000
_cell.length_c   1.000
_cell.angle_alpha   90.00
_cell.angle_beta   90.00
_cell.angle_gamma   90.00
#
_symmetry.space_group_name_H-M   'P 1'
#
loop_
_entity.id
_entity.type
_entity.pdbx_description
1 polymer ?
#
loop_
_entity_poly.entity_id
_entity_poly.type
_entity_poly.pdbx_seq_one_letter_code
_entity_poly.pdbx_strand_id
1 'polypeptide(L)'
;MYNGIGLLTARGSGTSGYVTNNKFNLRGNAFQRRDEQREERGPDQRQPNAGILEHNKKRAVELEVEVMRAQLEDDGTPEDEVEEKLNAYRSQLLAKLKEEASAVALQHKDEQLKQETHQIAARKVEQMGRLRGAFGIGETKEGDAFDRELQDRRRQEKIAERENREQERR
;
A
#
# COMPACT_ATOMS: atom_id res chain seq x y z
N MET A 1 -46.60 30.86 -17.55
CA MET A 1 -45.63 29.77 -17.30
C MET A 1 -44.43 29.93 -18.21
N TYR A 2 -43.21 29.87 -17.67
CA TYR A 2 -41.95 30.03 -18.42
C TYR A 2 -41.02 28.87 -18.08
N ASN A 3 -40.44 28.21 -19.08
CA ASN A 3 -39.61 27.00 -18.92
C ASN A 3 -40.26 25.87 -18.10
N GLY A 4 -41.59 25.73 -18.19
CA GLY A 4 -42.34 24.72 -17.43
C GLY A 4 -42.39 24.96 -15.91
N ILE A 5 -42.04 26.17 -15.44
CA ILE A 5 -41.99 26.52 -14.01
C ILE A 5 -42.92 27.72 -13.76
N GLY A 6 -43.58 27.73 -12.60
CA GLY A 6 -44.47 28.81 -12.15
C GLY A 6 -45.95 28.61 -12.51
N LEU A 7 -46.74 29.67 -12.34
CA LEU A 7 -48.18 29.66 -12.61
C LEU A 7 -48.50 29.92 -14.10
N LEU A 8 -49.66 29.41 -14.55
CA LEU A 8 -50.19 29.70 -15.88
C LEU A 8 -50.68 31.15 -15.97
N THR A 9 -51.43 31.60 -14.97
CA THR A 9 -51.88 33.00 -14.77
C THR A 9 -51.84 33.38 -13.29
N ALA A 10 -51.57 34.64 -12.98
CA ALA A 10 -51.61 35.17 -11.61
C ALA A 10 -53.05 35.50 -11.15
N ARG A 11 -54.02 35.53 -12.08
CA ARG A 11 -55.42 35.80 -11.75
C ARG A 11 -56.03 34.59 -11.04
N GLY A 12 -56.57 34.83 -9.84
CA GLY A 12 -57.18 33.77 -9.01
C GLY A 12 -56.21 33.05 -8.07
N SER A 13 -54.90 33.29 -8.15
CA SER A 13 -53.92 32.70 -7.21
C SER A 13 -53.78 33.47 -5.90
N GLY A 14 -54.37 34.67 -5.80
CA GLY A 14 -54.27 35.53 -4.61
C GLY A 14 -52.85 36.10 -4.36
N THR A 15 -51.94 35.99 -5.33
CA THR A 15 -50.54 36.43 -5.23
C THR A 15 -50.11 37.18 -6.50
N SER A 16 -48.96 37.83 -6.47
CA SER A 16 -48.42 38.56 -7.63
C SER A 16 -47.93 37.65 -8.78
N GLY A 17 -47.86 36.33 -8.57
CA GLY A 17 -47.33 35.39 -9.55
C GLY A 17 -45.82 35.47 -9.77
N TYR A 18 -45.08 36.15 -8.89
CA TYR A 18 -43.62 36.28 -8.96
C TYR A 18 -42.92 34.96 -8.61
N VAL A 19 -42.01 34.50 -9.49
CA VAL A 19 -41.30 33.23 -9.36
C VAL A 19 -39.81 33.47 -9.19
N THR A 20 -39.21 32.96 -8.11
CA THR A 20 -37.77 33.05 -7.85
C THR A 20 -37.09 31.70 -8.08
N ASN A 21 -35.84 31.72 -8.53
CA ASN A 21 -35.02 30.50 -8.57
C ASN A 21 -34.54 30.12 -7.15
N ASN A 22 -34.52 28.83 -6.84
CA ASN A 22 -33.96 28.33 -5.57
C ASN A 22 -32.42 28.28 -5.66
N LYS A 23 -31.74 29.16 -4.92
CA LYS A 23 -30.28 29.24 -4.87
C LYS A 23 -29.61 28.07 -4.13
N PHE A 24 -30.37 27.33 -3.32
CA PHE A 24 -29.88 26.17 -2.57
C PHE A 24 -30.15 24.85 -3.27
N ASN A 25 -30.84 24.87 -4.42
CA ASN A 25 -30.98 23.68 -5.25
C ASN A 25 -29.66 23.45 -5.99
N LEU A 26 -28.71 22.81 -5.29
CA LEU A 26 -27.50 22.26 -5.89
C LEU A 26 -27.98 21.24 -6.93
N ARG A 27 -27.89 21.59 -8.22
CA ARG A 27 -28.13 20.62 -9.29
C ARG A 27 -27.21 19.45 -8.99
N GLY A 28 -27.80 18.28 -8.72
CA GLY A 28 -27.01 17.06 -8.50
C GLY A 28 -26.02 16.99 -9.65
N ASN A 29 -24.73 16.92 -9.31
CA ASN A 29 -23.67 16.82 -10.31
C ASN A 29 -24.15 15.77 -11.31
N ALA A 30 -24.27 16.15 -12.58
CA ALA A 30 -24.39 15.15 -13.62
C ALA A 30 -23.18 14.26 -13.37
N PHE A 31 -23.42 13.07 -12.81
CA PHE A 31 -22.42 12.04 -12.66
C PHE A 31 -22.02 11.75 -14.08
N GLN A 32 -21.01 12.50 -14.54
CA GLN A 32 -20.28 12.23 -15.74
C GLN A 32 -19.89 10.78 -15.55
N ARG A 33 -20.42 9.91 -16.41
CA ARG A 33 -19.97 8.53 -16.55
C ARG A 33 -18.48 8.58 -16.83
N ARG A 34 -17.70 8.65 -15.76
CA ARG A 34 -16.23 8.63 -15.76
C ARG A 34 -15.78 7.26 -15.24
N ASP A 35 -16.63 6.26 -15.43
CA ASP A 35 -16.47 4.94 -14.85
C ASP A 35 -15.98 3.92 -15.89
N GLU A 36 -16.21 4.13 -17.19
CA GLU A 36 -15.88 3.09 -18.18
C GLU A 36 -14.37 2.97 -18.53
N GLN A 37 -13.52 3.92 -18.13
CA GLN A 37 -12.07 3.87 -18.42
C GLN A 37 -11.17 3.73 -17.19
N ARG A 38 -11.75 3.76 -15.98
CA ARG A 38 -10.97 3.62 -14.73
C ARG A 38 -11.02 2.23 -14.12
N GLU A 39 -11.89 1.35 -14.60
CA GLU A 39 -12.14 0.04 -13.97
C GLU A 39 -11.12 -1.05 -14.30
N GLU A 40 -10.22 -0.87 -15.26
CA GLU A 40 -9.17 -1.89 -15.55
C GLU A 40 -8.04 -1.91 -14.52
N ARG A 41 -7.83 -0.82 -13.77
CA ARG A 41 -6.81 -0.78 -12.73
C ARG A 41 -7.51 -0.93 -11.39
N GLY A 42 -7.45 -2.15 -10.84
CA GLY A 42 -7.77 -2.39 -9.44
C GLY A 42 -7.02 -1.43 -8.50
N PRO A 43 -7.43 -1.32 -7.23
CA PRO A 43 -6.77 -0.43 -6.28
C PRO A 43 -5.28 -0.76 -6.20
N ASP A 44 -4.42 0.21 -6.55
CA ASP A 44 -2.97 0.02 -6.52
C ASP A 44 -2.52 -0.43 -5.12
N GLN A 45 -2.04 -1.66 -5.02
CA GLN A 45 -1.38 -2.14 -3.82
C GLN A 45 -0.06 -1.37 -3.68
N ARG A 46 0.02 -0.47 -2.69
CA ARG A 46 1.22 0.32 -2.42
C ARG A 46 2.38 -0.61 -2.08
N GLN A 47 3.29 -0.80 -3.02
CA GLN A 47 4.47 -1.61 -2.80
C GLN A 47 5.43 -0.91 -1.83
N PRO A 48 6.18 -1.68 -1.02
CA PRO A 48 7.24 -1.12 -0.20
C PRO A 48 8.32 -0.49 -1.09
N ASN A 49 8.77 0.71 -0.75
CA ASN A 49 9.84 1.38 -1.47
C ASN A 49 11.20 0.98 -0.86
N ALA A 50 12.04 0.31 -1.64
CA ALA A 50 13.36 -0.14 -1.21
C ALA A 50 14.25 1.01 -0.70
N GLY A 51 14.21 2.18 -1.36
CA GLY A 51 15.01 3.33 -0.95
C GLY A 51 14.65 3.86 0.45
N ILE A 52 13.36 3.82 0.81
CA ILE A 52 12.90 4.23 2.14
C ILE A 52 13.34 3.21 3.20
N LEU A 53 13.27 1.91 2.88
CA LEU A 53 13.73 0.86 3.79
C LEU A 53 15.24 0.97 4.06
N GLU A 54 16.05 1.19 3.03
CA GLU A 54 17.49 1.38 3.17
C GLU A 54 17.84 2.65 3.94
N HIS A 55 17.13 3.76 3.65
CA HIS A 55 17.32 5.00 4.37
C HIS A 55 17.01 4.84 5.86
N ASN A 56 15.91 4.17 6.20
CA ASN A 56 15.55 3.92 7.59
C ASN A 56 16.59 3.04 8.31
N LYS A 57 17.17 2.04 7.63
CA LYS A 57 18.28 1.24 8.19
C LYS A 57 19.52 2.10 8.48
N LYS A 58 19.92 2.97 7.55
CA LYS A 58 21.05 3.90 7.76
C LYS A 58 20.77 4.88 8.89
N ARG A 59 19.56 5.45 8.92
CA ARG A 59 19.12 6.34 10.01
C ARG A 59 19.20 5.65 11.36
N ALA A 60 18.81 4.38 11.47
CA ALA A 60 18.88 3.64 12.72
C ALA A 60 20.32 3.55 13.26
N VAL A 61 21.31 3.34 12.39
CA VAL A 61 22.74 3.38 12.76
C VAL A 61 23.13 4.74 13.30
N GLU A 62 22.86 5.79 12.52
CA GLU A 62 23.29 7.14 12.93
C GLU A 62 22.58 7.60 14.21
N LEU A 63 21.32 7.19 14.45
CA LEU A 63 20.65 7.43 15.72
C LEU A 63 21.38 6.76 16.90
N GLU A 64 21.83 5.52 16.75
CA GLU A 64 22.61 4.86 17.81
C GLU A 64 23.98 5.51 18.02
N VAL A 65 24.62 5.99 16.96
CA VAL A 65 25.88 6.75 17.05
C VAL A 65 25.67 8.08 17.78
N GLU A 66 24.61 8.82 17.46
CA GLU A 66 24.29 10.09 18.14
C GLU A 66 23.93 9.89 19.61
N VAL A 67 23.24 8.80 19.97
CA VAL A 67 22.99 8.45 21.38
C VAL A 67 24.30 8.17 22.12
N MET A 68 25.23 7.43 21.51
CA MET A 68 26.55 7.17 22.09
C MET A 68 27.35 8.47 22.24
N ARG A 69 27.27 9.37 21.26
CA ARG A 69 27.92 10.68 21.31
C ARG A 69 27.45 11.47 22.52
N ALA A 70 26.13 11.61 22.70
CA ALA A 70 25.56 12.30 23.85
C ALA A 70 26.05 11.72 25.19
N GLN A 71 26.16 10.39 25.29
CA GLN A 71 26.69 9.73 26.48
C GLN A 71 28.17 10.08 26.74
N LEU A 72 29.02 10.06 25.71
CA LEU A 72 30.44 10.39 25.86
C LEU A 72 30.70 11.86 26.17
N GLU A 73 29.85 12.75 25.65
CA GLU A 73 29.85 14.18 25.97
C GLU A 73 29.43 14.43 27.42
N ASP A 74 28.38 13.76 27.90
CA ASP A 74 27.95 13.81 29.30
C ASP A 74 29.03 13.28 30.27
N ASP A 75 29.81 12.27 29.84
CA ASP A 75 30.94 11.71 30.58
C ASP A 75 32.19 12.63 30.57
N GLY A 76 32.17 13.73 29.80
CA GLY A 76 33.27 14.70 29.74
C GLY A 76 34.51 14.22 28.97
N THR A 77 34.33 13.29 28.03
CA THR A 77 35.41 12.77 27.17
C THR A 77 35.90 13.87 26.21
N PRO A 78 37.21 14.01 25.92
CA PRO A 78 37.69 14.98 24.94
C PRO A 78 37.21 14.66 23.51
N GLU A 79 36.88 15.68 22.73
CA GLU A 79 36.26 15.54 21.39
C GLU A 79 37.03 14.61 20.45
N ASP A 80 38.37 14.66 20.46
CA ASP A 80 39.21 13.82 19.60
C ASP A 80 39.01 12.32 19.90
N GLU A 81 38.92 11.94 21.17
CA GLU A 81 38.68 10.54 21.58
C GLU A 81 37.22 10.11 21.32
N VAL A 82 36.28 11.07 21.38
CA VAL A 82 34.87 10.82 21.06
C VAL A 82 34.75 10.44 19.58
N GLU A 83 35.36 11.21 18.67
CA GLU A 83 35.31 10.92 17.24
C GLU A 83 35.89 9.54 16.89
N GLU A 84 37.02 9.16 17.48
CA GLU A 84 37.63 7.84 17.28
C GLU A 84 36.70 6.71 17.74
N LYS A 85 36.12 6.84 18.95
CA LYS A 85 35.18 5.85 19.51
C LYS A 85 33.91 5.74 18.65
N LEU A 86 33.36 6.87 18.20
CA LEU A 86 32.18 6.90 17.34
C LEU A 86 32.45 6.27 15.97
N ASN A 87 33.61 6.51 15.36
CA ASN A 87 33.98 5.90 14.09
C ASN A 87 34.14 4.37 14.21
N ALA A 88 34.78 3.91 15.28
CA ALA A 88 34.86 2.49 15.59
C ALA A 88 33.45 1.89 15.77
N TYR A 89 32.60 2.55 16.56
CA TYR A 89 31.23 2.11 16.82
C TYR A 89 30.36 2.07 15.55
N ARG A 90 30.44 3.11 14.71
CA ARG A 90 29.79 3.16 13.40
C ARG A 90 30.21 1.99 12.51
N SER A 91 31.51 1.68 12.46
CA SER A 91 32.01 0.54 11.67
C SER A 91 31.48 -0.81 12.17
N GLN A 92 31.36 -0.97 13.49
CA GLN A 92 30.80 -2.18 14.13
C GLN A 92 29.31 -2.34 13.82
N LEU A 93 28.51 -1.26 13.93
CA LEU A 93 27.09 -1.29 13.61
C LEU A 93 26.83 -1.61 12.13
N LEU A 94 27.64 -1.05 11.22
CA LEU A 94 27.56 -1.37 9.80
C LEU A 94 27.95 -2.82 9.49
N ALA A 95 28.93 -3.38 10.22
CA ALA A 95 29.27 -4.79 10.10
C ALA A 95 28.13 -5.70 10.59
N LYS A 96 27.56 -5.40 11.77
CA LYS A 96 26.39 -6.12 12.31
C LYS A 96 25.20 -6.09 11.35
N LEU A 97 24.88 -4.94 10.76
CA LEU A 97 23.80 -4.84 9.77
C LEU A 97 24.05 -5.68 8.52
N LYS A 98 25.31 -5.85 8.09
CA LYS A 98 25.65 -6.72 6.95
C LYS A 98 25.52 -8.20 7.33
N GLU A 99 25.87 -8.57 8.56
CA GLU A 99 25.68 -9.92 9.10
C GLU A 99 24.21 -10.25 9.31
N GLU A 100 23.41 -9.32 9.82
CA GLU A 100 21.95 -9.49 9.98
C GLU A 100 21.21 -9.54 8.64
N ALA A 101 21.76 -8.92 7.59
CA ALA A 101 21.24 -9.08 6.23
C ALA A 101 21.46 -10.49 5.67
N SER A 102 22.47 -11.23 6.17
CA SER A 102 22.76 -12.61 5.75
C SER A 102 22.17 -13.66 6.68
N ALA A 103 22.01 -13.35 7.97
CA ALA A 103 21.30 -14.16 8.93
C ALA A 103 19.79 -13.89 8.87
N VAL A 104 19.05 -14.80 8.25
CA VAL A 104 17.57 -14.79 8.27
C VAL A 104 17.09 -14.96 9.73
N ALA A 105 16.90 -13.86 10.45
CA ALA A 105 16.34 -13.83 11.80
C ALA A 105 15.35 -12.66 11.86
N LEU A 106 14.03 -12.86 11.80
CA LEU A 106 13.21 -13.35 12.91
C LEU A 106 13.76 -12.89 14.27
N GLN A 107 13.42 -11.66 14.68
CA GLN A 107 12.76 -11.38 15.97
C GLN A 107 12.50 -9.87 16.19
N HIS A 108 11.23 -9.57 16.39
CA HIS A 108 10.60 -8.53 17.23
C HIS A 108 11.42 -7.32 17.72
N LYS A 109 11.15 -6.15 17.13
CA LYS A 109 11.08 -4.85 17.82
C LYS A 109 9.69 -4.22 17.55
N ASP A 110 8.64 -4.87 18.05
CA ASP A 110 7.24 -4.67 17.60
C ASP A 110 6.55 -3.35 18.04
N GLU A 111 7.19 -2.48 18.82
CA GLU A 111 6.53 -1.23 19.28
C GLU A 111 6.82 -0.04 18.34
N GLN A 112 8.07 0.20 17.96
CA GLN A 112 8.43 1.32 17.05
C GLN A 112 8.07 1.03 15.59
N LEU A 113 8.01 -0.24 15.19
CA LEU A 113 7.67 -0.66 13.82
C LEU A 113 6.21 -0.39 13.43
N LYS A 114 5.32 -0.08 14.39
CA LYS A 114 3.90 0.21 14.13
C LYS A 114 3.69 1.53 13.36
N GLN A 115 4.68 2.42 13.35
CA GLN A 115 4.57 3.72 12.67
C GLN A 115 5.12 3.69 11.22
N GLU A 116 6.02 2.76 10.89
CA GLU A 116 6.72 2.74 9.60
C GLU A 116 5.92 2.02 8.51
N THR A 117 5.18 2.78 7.71
CA THR A 117 4.26 2.28 6.68
C THR A 117 4.92 1.34 5.65
N HIS A 118 6.14 1.64 5.20
CA HIS A 118 6.84 0.82 4.20
C HIS A 118 7.39 -0.49 4.78
N GLN A 119 7.81 -0.49 6.05
CA GLN A 119 8.24 -1.73 6.72
C GLN A 119 7.04 -2.66 6.96
N ILE A 120 5.89 -2.09 7.35
CA ILE A 120 4.63 -2.84 7.46
C ILE A 120 4.23 -3.42 6.09
N ALA A 121 4.34 -2.63 5.02
CA ALA A 121 4.05 -3.11 3.67
C ALA A 121 4.98 -4.27 3.26
N ALA A 122 6.29 -4.15 3.49
CA ALA A 122 7.25 -5.23 3.20
C ALA A 122 6.94 -6.51 3.97
N ARG A 123 6.67 -6.42 5.28
CA ARG A 123 6.28 -7.56 6.11
C ARG A 123 4.98 -8.19 5.64
N LYS A 124 4.00 -7.39 5.23
CA LYS A 124 2.74 -7.89 4.67
C LYS A 124 2.95 -8.62 3.36
N VAL A 125 3.78 -8.10 2.45
CA VAL A 125 4.12 -8.79 1.19
C VAL A 125 4.74 -10.16 1.47
N GLU A 126 5.69 -10.23 2.41
CA GLU A 126 6.32 -11.49 2.83
C GLU A 126 5.31 -12.47 3.46
N GLN A 127 4.46 -11.98 4.38
CA GLN A 127 3.41 -12.78 5.02
C GLN A 127 2.41 -13.32 3.99
N MET A 128 1.96 -12.48 3.06
CA MET A 128 1.05 -12.89 1.99
C MET A 128 1.72 -13.88 1.03
N GLY A 129 3.03 -13.76 0.78
CA GLY A 129 3.81 -14.75 0.03
C GLY A 129 3.85 -16.12 0.73
N ARG A 130 4.10 -16.13 2.05
CA ARG A 130 4.06 -17.37 2.86
C ARG A 130 2.67 -18.00 2.88
N LEU A 131 1.62 -17.20 3.07
CA LEU A 131 0.24 -17.67 3.05
C LEU A 131 -0.14 -18.21 1.66
N ARG A 132 0.24 -17.51 0.59
CA ARG A 132 0.02 -17.95 -0.80
C ARG A 132 0.63 -19.33 -1.04
N GLY A 133 1.88 -19.55 -0.60
CA GLY A 133 2.55 -20.84 -0.69
C GLY A 133 1.85 -21.93 0.13
N ALA A 134 1.41 -21.61 1.35
CA ALA A 134 0.69 -22.55 2.21
C ALA A 134 -0.67 -22.99 1.63
N PHE A 135 -1.41 -22.07 0.99
CA PHE A 135 -2.68 -22.38 0.34
C PHE A 135 -2.53 -22.95 -1.09
N GLY A 136 -1.31 -23.06 -1.62
CA GLY A 136 -1.07 -23.53 -2.99
C GLY A 136 -1.68 -22.62 -4.06
N ILE A 137 -1.84 -21.32 -3.76
CA ILE A 137 -2.40 -20.35 -4.70
C ILE A 137 -1.29 -19.91 -5.67
N GLY A 138 -1.50 -20.10 -6.97
CA GLY A 138 -0.56 -19.68 -8.00
C GLY A 138 -0.50 -18.16 -8.19
N GLU A 139 0.30 -17.70 -9.16
CA GLU A 139 0.31 -16.30 -9.57
C GLU A 139 -1.02 -15.94 -10.25
N THR A 140 -1.87 -15.22 -9.52
CA THR A 140 -3.20 -14.82 -9.99
C THR A 140 -3.29 -13.31 -9.90
N LYS A 141 -3.81 -12.66 -10.95
CA LYS A 141 -4.05 -11.21 -10.94
C LYS A 141 -5.45 -10.92 -10.44
N GLU A 142 -5.61 -9.76 -9.81
CA GLU A 142 -6.94 -9.27 -9.45
C GLU A 142 -7.77 -9.12 -10.73
N GLY A 143 -9.02 -9.60 -10.71
CA GLY A 143 -9.90 -9.59 -11.89
C GLY A 143 -9.89 -10.88 -12.74
N ASP A 144 -8.88 -11.74 -12.62
CA ASP A 144 -8.83 -13.04 -13.32
C ASP A 144 -10.05 -13.92 -13.01
N ALA A 145 -10.66 -13.73 -11.84
CA ALA A 145 -11.86 -14.44 -11.39
C ALA A 145 -13.16 -13.96 -12.08
N PHE A 146 -13.12 -12.92 -12.90
CA PHE A 146 -14.29 -12.44 -13.65
C PHE A 146 -14.13 -12.61 -15.17
N ASP A 147 -12.92 -12.85 -15.66
CA ASP A 147 -12.67 -13.15 -17.06
C ASP A 147 -13.11 -14.59 -17.40
N ARG A 148 -14.22 -14.70 -18.14
CA ARG A 148 -14.83 -15.97 -18.52
C ARG A 148 -13.92 -16.77 -19.46
N GLU A 149 -13.25 -16.11 -20.39
CA GLU A 149 -12.37 -16.78 -21.35
C GLU A 149 -11.15 -17.38 -20.67
N LEU A 150 -10.55 -16.62 -19.74
CA LEU A 150 -9.43 -17.10 -18.94
C LEU A 150 -9.82 -18.29 -18.06
N GLN A 151 -11.04 -18.28 -17.48
CA GLN A 151 -11.53 -19.41 -16.69
C GLN A 151 -11.79 -20.66 -17.51
N ASP A 152 -12.39 -20.52 -18.69
CA ASP A 152 -12.66 -21.65 -19.56
C ASP A 152 -11.36 -22.30 -20.06
N ARG A 153 -10.34 -21.48 -20.39
CA ARG A 153 -8.99 -21.99 -20.69
C ARG A 153 -8.37 -22.76 -19.52
N ARG A 154 -8.38 -22.17 -18.31
CA ARG A 154 -7.87 -22.84 -17.10
C ARG A 154 -8.62 -24.14 -16.78
N ARG A 155 -9.92 -24.22 -17.09
CA ARG A 155 -10.69 -25.46 -16.93
C ARG A 155 -10.27 -26.52 -17.94
N GLN A 156 -10.13 -26.16 -19.21
CA GLN A 156 -9.68 -27.07 -20.27
C GLN A 156 -8.27 -27.59 -20.00
N GLU A 157 -7.35 -26.73 -19.58
CA GLU A 157 -5.98 -27.11 -19.20
C GLU A 157 -5.98 -28.15 -18.06
N LYS A 158 -6.79 -27.94 -17.02
CA LYS A 158 -6.91 -28.91 -15.90
C LYS A 158 -7.50 -30.25 -16.34
N ILE A 159 -8.42 -30.26 -17.29
CA ILE A 159 -8.99 -31.49 -17.85
C ILE A 159 -7.91 -32.24 -18.64
N ALA A 160 -7.19 -31.54 -19.53
CA ALA A 160 -6.10 -32.12 -20.33
C ALA A 160 -4.96 -32.66 -19.46
N GLU A 161 -4.56 -31.93 -18.40
CA GLU A 161 -3.54 -32.40 -17.45
C GLU A 161 -3.96 -33.69 -16.74
N ARG A 162 -5.24 -33.78 -16.35
CA ARG A 162 -5.79 -34.99 -15.74
C ARG A 162 -5.80 -36.16 -16.71
N GLU A 163 -6.22 -35.95 -17.95
CA GLU A 163 -6.21 -36.99 -19.00
C GLU A 163 -4.79 -37.49 -19.29
N ASN A 164 -3.82 -36.59 -19.42
CA ASN A 164 -2.41 -36.96 -19.60
C ASN A 164 -1.89 -37.79 -18.43
N ARG A 165 -2.21 -37.40 -17.19
CA ARG A 165 -1.80 -38.15 -16.00
C ARG A 165 -2.45 -39.54 -15.90
N GLU A 166 -3.67 -39.69 -16.41
CA GLU A 166 -4.34 -41.00 -16.50
C GLU A 166 -3.73 -41.87 -17.61
N GLN A 167 -3.31 -41.27 -18.74
CA GLN A 167 -2.59 -41.97 -19.81
C GLN A 167 -1.19 -42.44 -19.36
N GLU A 168 -0.43 -41.61 -18.65
CA GLU A 168 0.89 -41.99 -18.11
C GLU A 168 0.84 -43.12 -17.08
N ARG A 169 -0.31 -43.29 -16.41
CA ARG A 169 -0.53 -44.35 -15.42
C ARG A 169 -0.94 -45.69 -16.03
N ARG A 170 -1.31 -45.71 -17.32
CA ARG A 170 -1.85 -46.86 -18.02
C ARG A 170 -0.77 -47.56 -18.84
#